data_AF-A0A8K0NFQ1-F1
#
_entry.id   AF-A0A8K0NFQ1-F1
#
_cell.length_a   1.000
_cell.length_b   1.000
_cell.length_c   1.000
_cell.angle_alpha   90.00
_cell.angle_beta   90.00
_cell.angle_gamma   90.00
#
_symmetry.space_group_name_H-M   'P 1'
#
loop_
_entity.id
_entity.type
_entity.pdbx_description
1 polymer ?
#
loop_
_entity_poly.entity_id
_entity_poly.type
_entity_poly.pdbx_seq_one_letter_code
_entity_poly.pdbx_strand_id
1 'polypeptide(L)'
;MAWKGSEVAQHNDDKSCWVIVHGKAYDVTDFLPEHPGGSGIILKYAGKDATEAFEPVHPPDTLDKYLDRSKHLGDVDMATVAREEAAEDPDEAARLEAVARKPLLSQCYNLFDFEAVARRTMKRTAWGYYSSGADDEITMRENHNAFHRIWFRPRVLVDVAEVDLSTTMLGAKCSVPFYVTATALGKLGHPEGEVVLTRAAHTHGVIQMLPTLASCSLDEMMDAARGDQVQWLQLYVNRDRAVTRRI
;
A
#
# COMPACT_ATOMS: atom_id res chain seq x y z
N MET A 1 25.42 16.80 -16.51
CA MET A 1 24.78 18.13 -16.64
C MET A 1 23.33 17.90 -16.27
N ALA A 2 22.78 18.63 -15.29
CA ALA A 2 21.41 18.39 -14.83
C ALA A 2 20.40 19.02 -15.80
N TRP A 3 19.27 18.36 -15.99
CA TRP A 3 18.14 18.90 -16.73
C TRP A 3 17.51 20.07 -15.98
N LYS A 4 16.99 21.06 -16.69
CA LYS A 4 16.17 22.11 -16.10
C LYS A 4 14.72 21.68 -16.05
N GLY A 5 13.97 22.15 -15.06
CA GLY A 5 12.54 21.91 -14.94
C GLY A 5 11.75 22.35 -16.18
N SER A 6 12.16 23.46 -16.82
CA SER A 6 11.58 23.94 -18.07
C SER A 6 11.82 23.03 -19.29
N GLU A 7 12.87 22.21 -19.25
CA GLU A 7 13.16 21.23 -20.31
C GLU A 7 12.28 20.00 -20.11
N VAL A 8 12.21 19.47 -18.88
CA VAL A 8 11.30 18.37 -18.54
C VAL A 8 9.85 18.76 -18.83
N ALA A 9 9.44 19.99 -18.52
CA ALA A 9 8.07 20.48 -18.71
C ALA A 9 7.60 20.49 -20.18
N GLN A 10 8.49 20.36 -21.16
CA GLN A 10 8.13 20.24 -22.58
C GLN A 10 7.57 18.86 -22.92
N HIS A 11 7.80 17.86 -22.08
CA HIS A 11 7.37 16.49 -22.25
C HIS A 11 6.15 16.20 -21.38
N ASN A 12 5.01 16.80 -21.75
CA ASN A 12 3.81 16.89 -20.92
C ASN A 12 2.54 16.27 -21.54
N ASP A 13 2.67 15.38 -22.53
CA ASP A 13 1.54 14.71 -23.19
C ASP A 13 1.76 13.21 -23.42
N ASP A 14 0.81 12.54 -24.06
CA ASP A 14 0.84 11.10 -24.32
C ASP A 14 1.84 10.66 -25.39
N LYS A 15 2.39 11.60 -26.17
CA LYS A 15 3.39 11.35 -27.21
C LYS A 15 4.80 11.62 -26.71
N SER A 16 4.94 12.43 -25.66
CA SER A 16 6.19 12.69 -24.98
C SER A 16 5.91 13.00 -23.52
N CYS A 17 6.15 12.02 -22.64
CA CYS A 17 5.82 12.09 -21.22
C CYS A 17 7.07 11.84 -20.38
N TRP A 18 7.62 12.90 -19.80
CA TRP A 18 8.67 12.77 -18.78
C TRP A 18 8.11 13.11 -17.40
N VAL A 19 8.64 12.47 -16.37
CA VAL A 19 8.29 12.77 -14.97
C VAL A 19 9.55 12.91 -14.13
N ILE A 20 9.46 13.71 -13.08
CA ILE A 20 10.53 13.85 -12.10
C ILE A 20 10.14 13.06 -10.85
N VAL A 21 11.02 12.17 -10.39
CA VAL A 21 10.85 11.40 -9.16
C VAL A 21 12.16 11.45 -8.38
N HIS A 22 12.12 11.86 -7.12
CA HIS A 22 13.29 12.02 -6.25
C HIS A 22 14.42 12.85 -6.90
N GLY A 23 14.05 13.89 -7.64
CA GLY A 23 15.00 14.81 -8.30
C GLY A 23 15.66 14.28 -9.57
N LYS A 24 15.19 13.15 -10.12
CA LYS A 24 15.68 12.57 -11.38
C LYS A 24 14.56 12.55 -12.42
N ALA A 25 14.90 12.79 -13.68
CA ALA A 25 13.99 12.74 -14.81
C ALA A 25 13.94 11.34 -15.44
N TYR A 26 12.74 10.90 -15.79
CA TYR A 26 12.47 9.60 -16.40
C TYR A 26 11.56 9.76 -17.61
N ASP A 27 11.92 9.12 -18.73
CA ASP A 27 11.05 9.01 -19.90
C ASP A 27 10.10 7.81 -19.73
N VAL A 28 8.83 8.10 -19.46
CA VAL A 28 7.80 7.07 -19.22
C VAL A 28 6.84 6.94 -20.40
N THR A 29 7.13 7.57 -21.54
CA THR A 29 6.25 7.62 -22.72
C THR A 29 5.81 6.23 -23.16
N ASP A 30 6.76 5.33 -23.38
CA ASP A 30 6.48 3.96 -23.84
C ASP A 30 5.85 3.08 -22.75
N PHE A 31 5.98 3.48 -21.48
CA PHE A 31 5.47 2.75 -20.32
C PHE A 31 4.02 3.13 -19.97
N LEU A 32 3.51 4.27 -20.44
CA LEU A 32 2.13 4.72 -20.20
C LEU A 32 1.06 3.62 -20.35
N PRO A 33 1.02 2.83 -21.45
CA PRO A 33 -0.01 1.79 -21.61
C PRO A 33 0.20 0.56 -20.72
N GLU A 34 1.38 0.39 -20.12
CA GLU A 34 1.73 -0.76 -19.28
C GLU A 34 1.53 -0.48 -17.78
N HIS A 35 1.34 0.78 -17.40
CA HIS A 35 1.20 1.17 -16.00
C HIS A 35 -0.05 0.54 -15.34
N PRO A 36 0.10 -0.26 -14.27
CA PRO A 36 -1.03 -0.94 -13.62
C PRO A 36 -2.10 0.01 -13.06
N GLY A 37 -1.72 1.22 -12.65
CA GLY A 37 -2.65 2.27 -12.20
C GLY A 37 -3.33 3.05 -13.33
N GLY A 38 -3.08 2.68 -14.59
CA GLY A 38 -3.56 3.36 -15.80
C GLY A 38 -2.68 4.55 -16.22
N SER A 39 -2.68 4.89 -17.50
CA SER A 39 -1.87 6.01 -18.05
C SER A 39 -2.32 7.37 -17.53
N GLY A 40 -3.63 7.54 -17.29
CA GLY A 40 -4.21 8.83 -16.92
C GLY A 40 -3.67 9.43 -15.62
N ILE A 41 -3.19 8.61 -14.67
CA ILE A 41 -2.59 9.14 -13.43
C ILE A 41 -1.18 9.70 -13.67
N ILE A 42 -0.39 9.06 -14.55
CA ILE A 42 0.95 9.55 -14.92
C ILE A 42 0.82 10.85 -15.71
N LEU A 43 -0.12 10.92 -16.65
CA LEU A 43 -0.33 12.10 -17.50
C LEU A 43 -0.68 13.37 -16.71
N LYS A 44 -1.26 13.26 -15.51
CA LYS A 44 -1.48 14.43 -14.63
C LYS A 44 -0.18 15.10 -14.18
N TYR A 45 0.90 14.33 -14.12
CA TYR A 45 2.24 14.76 -13.71
C TYR A 45 3.23 14.81 -14.88
N ALA A 46 2.77 14.68 -16.13
CA ALA A 46 3.63 14.78 -17.29
C ALA A 46 4.30 16.17 -17.33
N GLY A 47 5.63 16.17 -17.43
CA GLY A 47 6.49 17.34 -17.35
C GLY A 47 6.70 17.91 -15.94
N LYS A 48 6.26 17.23 -14.88
CA LYS A 48 6.24 17.74 -13.49
C LYS A 48 6.98 16.82 -12.51
N ASP A 49 7.13 17.31 -11.28
CA ASP A 49 7.53 16.50 -10.13
C ASP A 49 6.36 15.68 -9.59
N ALA A 50 6.51 14.37 -9.66
CA ALA A 50 5.53 13.38 -9.23
C ALA A 50 5.94 12.71 -7.91
N THR A 51 7.03 13.13 -7.25
CA THR A 51 7.61 12.43 -6.10
C THR A 51 6.58 12.16 -4.99
N GLU A 52 5.84 13.18 -4.57
CA GLU A 52 4.83 13.06 -3.50
C GLU A 52 3.66 12.13 -3.87
N ALA A 53 3.34 12.03 -5.16
CA ALA A 53 2.30 11.13 -5.66
C ALA A 53 2.81 9.71 -5.90
N PHE A 54 4.10 9.55 -6.16
CA PHE A 54 4.75 8.28 -6.49
C PHE A 54 5.10 7.46 -5.25
N GLU A 55 5.70 8.09 -4.24
CA GLU A 55 6.29 7.43 -3.07
C GLU A 55 5.29 6.62 -2.22
N PRO A 56 4.04 7.08 -1.97
CA PRO A 56 3.10 6.32 -1.14
C PRO A 56 2.55 5.05 -1.81
N VAL A 57 2.78 4.90 -3.12
CA VAL A 57 2.16 3.84 -3.92
C VAL A 57 3.15 2.89 -4.58
N HIS A 58 4.41 3.29 -4.74
CA HIS A 58 5.44 2.46 -5.36
C HIS A 58 6.58 2.12 -4.38
N PRO A 59 7.07 0.87 -4.38
CA PRO A 59 8.36 0.53 -3.78
C PRO A 59 9.50 1.39 -4.32
N PRO A 60 10.54 1.69 -3.51
CA PRO A 60 11.64 2.56 -3.92
C PRO A 60 12.45 2.04 -5.12
N ASP A 61 12.43 0.73 -5.35
CA ASP A 61 13.15 0.04 -6.43
C ASP A 61 12.29 -0.17 -7.70
N THR A 62 11.08 0.39 -7.74
CA THR A 62 10.13 0.22 -8.86
C THR A 62 10.71 0.67 -10.20
N LEU A 63 11.29 1.88 -10.26
CA LEU A 63 11.83 2.42 -11.51
C LEU A 63 13.06 1.64 -12.00
N ASP A 64 13.86 1.07 -11.09
CA ASP A 64 15.01 0.25 -11.46
C ASP A 64 14.60 -1.14 -11.97
N LYS A 65 13.48 -1.68 -11.46
CA LYS A 65 12.99 -3.01 -11.82
C LYS A 65 12.20 -3.04 -13.13
N TYR A 66 11.37 -2.02 -13.37
CA TYR A 66 10.36 -2.06 -14.43
C TYR A 66 10.62 -1.08 -15.58
N LEU A 67 11.46 -0.06 -15.39
CA LEU A 67 11.79 0.90 -16.43
C LEU A 67 13.20 0.65 -16.98
N ASP A 68 13.33 0.57 -18.31
CA ASP A 68 14.62 0.33 -18.96
C ASP A 68 15.64 1.42 -18.60
N ARG A 69 16.91 1.04 -18.38
CA ARG A 69 17.96 2.00 -17.98
C ARG A 69 18.16 3.14 -18.97
N SER A 70 17.88 2.94 -20.26
CA SER A 70 17.95 4.01 -21.27
C SER A 70 16.94 5.13 -21.03
N LYS A 71 15.88 4.88 -20.26
CA LYS A 71 14.83 5.83 -19.91
C LYS A 71 15.13 6.63 -18.64
N HIS A 72 16.23 6.35 -17.95
CA HIS A 72 16.71 7.11 -16.79
C HIS A 72 17.55 8.29 -17.29
N LEU A 73 16.93 9.45 -17.44
CA LEU A 73 17.53 10.60 -18.14
C LEU A 73 18.56 11.36 -17.28
N GLY A 74 18.48 11.22 -15.95
CA GLY A 74 19.46 11.75 -15.00
C GLY A 74 18.91 12.83 -14.07
N ASP A 75 19.80 13.56 -13.41
CA ASP A 75 19.45 14.54 -12.37
C ASP A 75 18.77 15.80 -12.95
N VAL A 76 17.88 16.38 -12.15
CA VAL A 76 17.15 17.62 -12.46
C VAL A 76 17.53 18.71 -11.46
N ASP A 77 17.74 19.93 -11.94
CA ASP A 77 17.88 21.10 -11.09
C ASP A 77 16.51 21.50 -10.51
N MET A 78 16.22 21.00 -9.31
CA MET A 78 14.95 21.20 -8.61
C MET A 78 14.66 22.67 -8.27
N ALA A 79 15.65 23.57 -8.30
CA ALA A 79 15.41 25.00 -8.12
C ALA A 79 14.68 25.61 -9.33
N THR A 80 14.72 24.95 -10.48
CA THR A 80 14.08 25.39 -11.74
C THR A 80 12.74 24.71 -12.02
N VAL A 81 12.33 23.77 -11.17
CA VAL A 81 11.05 23.06 -11.32
C VAL A 81 9.92 23.95 -10.79
N ALA A 82 8.92 24.18 -11.63
CA ALA A 82 7.72 24.87 -11.21
C ALA A 82 6.99 24.06 -10.13
N ARG A 83 6.83 24.64 -8.94
CA ARG A 83 6.02 24.05 -7.88
C ARG A 83 4.57 24.45 -8.15
N GLU A 84 3.71 23.46 -8.36
CA GLU A 84 2.27 23.73 -8.32
C GLU A 84 1.88 24.05 -6.87
N GLU A 85 1.18 25.18 -6.67
CA GLU A 85 0.53 25.43 -5.39
C GLU A 85 -0.49 24.30 -5.18
N ALA A 86 -0.28 23.49 -4.15
CA ALA A 86 -1.23 22.45 -3.78
C ALA A 86 -2.59 23.12 -3.56
N ALA A 87 -3.60 22.68 -4.31
CA ALA A 87 -4.96 23.15 -4.09
C ALA A 87 -5.33 22.91 -2.62
N GLU A 88 -5.84 23.95 -1.95
CA GLU A 88 -6.33 23.82 -0.57
C GLU A 88 -7.42 22.74 -0.54
N ASP A 89 -7.14 21.64 0.16
CA ASP A 89 -8.16 20.66 0.49
C ASP A 89 -8.96 21.20 1.69
N PRO A 90 -10.24 21.59 1.50
CA PRO A 90 -11.05 22.18 2.56
C PRO A 90 -11.25 21.22 3.74
N ASP A 91 -11.06 19.91 3.52
CA ASP A 91 -11.21 18.88 4.55
C ASP A 91 -9.90 18.60 5.31
N GLU A 92 -8.75 19.12 4.85
CA GLU A 92 -7.43 18.80 5.42
C GLU A 92 -7.25 19.32 6.84
N ALA A 93 -7.73 20.53 7.12
CA ALA A 93 -7.67 21.08 8.48
C ALA A 93 -8.46 20.22 9.48
N ALA A 94 -9.67 19.78 9.10
CA ALA A 94 -10.50 18.91 9.91
C ALA A 94 -9.86 17.52 10.11
N ARG A 95 -9.21 16.99 9.07
CA ARG A 95 -8.46 15.73 9.14
C ARG A 95 -7.28 15.84 10.10
N LEU A 96 -6.49 16.91 10.04
CA LEU A 96 -5.36 17.14 10.94
C LEU A 96 -5.82 17.29 12.40
N GLU A 97 -6.94 17.97 12.64
CA GLU A 97 -7.57 18.03 13.97
C GLU A 97 -8.00 16.63 14.45
N ALA A 98 -8.60 15.82 13.57
CA ALA A 98 -8.97 14.44 13.90
C ALA A 98 -7.74 13.56 14.19
N VAL A 99 -6.63 13.76 13.47
CA VAL A 99 -5.35 13.07 13.72
C VAL A 99 -4.81 13.42 15.10
N ALA A 100 -4.83 14.70 15.46
CA ALA A 100 -4.38 15.18 16.77
C ALA A 100 -5.25 14.66 17.92
N ARG A 101 -6.53 14.35 17.65
CA ARG A 101 -7.51 13.86 18.62
C ARG A 101 -7.80 12.36 18.51
N LYS A 102 -6.89 11.56 17.94
CA LYS A 102 -7.03 10.10 17.94
C LYS A 102 -7.26 9.58 19.37
N PRO A 103 -8.18 8.63 19.58
CA PRO A 103 -8.35 8.02 20.89
C PRO A 103 -7.08 7.27 21.29
N LEU A 104 -6.91 7.03 22.59
CA LEU A 104 -5.85 6.14 23.07
C LEU A 104 -6.10 4.73 22.54
N LEU A 105 -5.05 3.97 22.26
CA LEU A 105 -5.18 2.59 21.77
C LEU A 105 -6.02 1.72 22.72
N SER A 106 -5.92 1.95 24.03
CA SER A 106 -6.72 1.27 25.07
C SER A 106 -8.22 1.59 25.04
N GLN A 107 -8.63 2.59 24.24
CA GLN A 107 -10.03 2.99 24.05
C GLN A 107 -10.63 2.43 22.75
N CYS A 108 -9.84 1.74 21.92
CA CYS A 108 -10.35 0.97 20.79
C CYS A 108 -10.71 -0.43 21.30
N TYR A 109 -12.00 -0.75 21.36
CA TYR A 109 -12.50 -2.00 21.93
C TYR A 109 -12.68 -3.10 20.88
N ASN A 110 -12.86 -2.75 19.62
CA ASN A 110 -13.06 -3.69 18.54
C ASN A 110 -12.48 -3.17 17.21
N LEU A 111 -12.55 -4.00 16.16
CA LEU A 111 -11.99 -3.69 14.84
C LEU A 111 -12.69 -2.51 14.14
N PHE A 112 -13.99 -2.30 14.39
CA PHE A 112 -14.75 -1.19 13.80
C PHE A 112 -14.35 0.17 14.38
N ASP A 113 -13.80 0.22 15.60
CA ASP A 113 -13.26 1.46 16.16
C ASP A 113 -12.06 1.96 15.35
N PHE A 114 -11.18 1.04 14.93
CA PHE A 114 -10.05 1.37 14.05
C PHE A 114 -10.54 1.86 12.68
N GLU A 115 -11.56 1.21 12.12
CA GLU A 115 -12.18 1.63 10.87
C GLU A 115 -12.77 3.05 10.97
N ALA A 116 -13.49 3.34 12.05
CA ALA A 116 -14.07 4.66 12.30
C ALA A 116 -13.00 5.76 12.47
N VAL A 117 -11.90 5.45 13.16
CA VAL A 117 -10.76 6.36 13.31
C VAL A 117 -10.05 6.57 11.97
N ALA A 118 -9.81 5.51 11.21
CA ALA A 118 -9.17 5.57 9.89
C ALA A 118 -9.97 6.46 8.94
N ARG A 119 -11.29 6.26 8.85
CA ARG A 119 -12.20 7.07 8.01
C ARG A 119 -12.09 8.58 8.24
N ARG A 120 -11.79 9.01 9.47
CA ARG A 120 -11.69 10.43 9.85
C ARG A 120 -10.28 11.01 9.70
N THR A 121 -9.26 10.16 9.68
CA THR A 121 -7.86 10.60 9.80
C THR A 121 -7.02 10.36 8.54
N MET A 122 -7.44 9.42 7.70
CA MET A 122 -6.83 9.15 6.40
C MET A 122 -7.18 10.24 5.38
N LYS A 123 -6.29 10.45 4.40
CA LYS A 123 -6.63 11.23 3.20
C LYS A 123 -7.79 10.56 2.48
N ARG A 124 -8.67 11.35 1.85
CA ARG A 124 -9.88 10.83 1.17
C ARG A 124 -9.55 9.79 0.10
N THR A 125 -8.48 9.99 -0.66
CA THR A 125 -8.01 9.05 -1.68
C THR A 125 -7.57 7.72 -1.08
N ALA A 126 -6.83 7.76 0.03
CA ALA A 126 -6.36 6.59 0.74
C ALA A 126 -7.53 5.81 1.38
N TRP A 127 -8.46 6.50 2.03
CA TRP A 127 -9.68 5.89 2.56
C TRP A 127 -10.53 5.28 1.45
N GLY A 128 -10.70 6.00 0.34
CA GLY A 128 -11.41 5.51 -0.84
C GLY A 128 -10.82 4.21 -1.37
N TYR A 129 -9.48 4.11 -1.46
CA TYR A 129 -8.80 2.89 -1.90
C TYR A 129 -9.01 1.71 -0.93
N TYR A 130 -8.88 1.93 0.39
CA TYR A 130 -9.01 0.84 1.36
C TYR A 130 -10.44 0.37 1.62
N SER A 131 -11.41 1.29 1.58
CA SER A 131 -12.79 0.99 1.98
C SER A 131 -13.71 0.61 0.83
N SER A 132 -13.27 0.78 -0.43
CA SER A 132 -14.10 0.48 -1.60
C SER A 132 -14.23 -1.00 -1.90
N GLY A 133 -15.42 -1.41 -2.34
CA GLY A 133 -15.67 -2.68 -3.03
C GLY A 133 -15.86 -2.49 -4.53
N ALA A 134 -16.14 -3.57 -5.25
CA ALA A 134 -16.46 -3.52 -6.67
C ALA A 134 -17.93 -3.08 -6.91
N ASP A 135 -18.14 -2.21 -7.90
CA ASP A 135 -19.45 -1.68 -8.32
C ASP A 135 -20.29 -1.20 -7.14
N ASP A 136 -21.47 -1.79 -6.90
CA ASP A 136 -22.36 -1.45 -5.79
C ASP A 136 -21.88 -1.96 -4.42
N GLU A 137 -20.71 -2.62 -4.37
CA GLU A 137 -20.06 -3.22 -3.20
C GLU A 137 -20.91 -4.25 -2.45
N ILE A 138 -21.85 -4.90 -3.15
CA ILE A 138 -22.78 -5.87 -2.57
C ILE A 138 -22.01 -7.04 -1.94
N THR A 139 -21.07 -7.64 -2.67
CA THR A 139 -20.27 -8.78 -2.18
C THR A 139 -19.46 -8.42 -0.95
N MET A 140 -18.90 -7.20 -0.88
CA MET A 140 -18.09 -6.76 0.26
C MET A 140 -18.91 -6.78 1.55
N ARG A 141 -20.11 -6.20 1.54
CA ARG A 141 -21.02 -6.19 2.70
C ARG A 141 -21.57 -7.59 2.99
N GLU A 142 -21.89 -8.33 1.93
CA GLU A 142 -22.45 -9.68 2.02
C GLU A 142 -21.49 -10.68 2.68
N ASN A 143 -20.18 -10.55 2.44
CA ASN A 143 -19.15 -11.37 3.11
C ASN A 143 -19.25 -11.31 4.64
N HIS A 144 -19.52 -10.13 5.21
CA HIS A 144 -19.75 -9.97 6.65
C HIS A 144 -21.15 -10.45 7.05
N ASN A 145 -22.19 -10.02 6.33
CA ASN A 145 -23.58 -10.34 6.64
C ASN A 145 -23.86 -11.86 6.67
N ALA A 146 -23.13 -12.63 5.86
CA ALA A 146 -23.27 -14.09 5.82
C ALA A 146 -22.95 -14.77 7.16
N PHE A 147 -22.03 -14.22 7.96
CA PHE A 147 -21.72 -14.77 9.28
C PHE A 147 -22.92 -14.69 10.25
N HIS A 148 -23.81 -13.72 10.07
CA HIS A 148 -25.02 -13.57 10.91
C HIS A 148 -26.11 -14.60 10.57
N ARG A 149 -25.90 -15.44 9.55
CA ARG A 149 -26.78 -16.56 9.21
C ARG A 149 -26.38 -17.86 9.91
N ILE A 150 -25.32 -17.84 10.71
CA ILE A 150 -24.79 -18.98 11.45
C ILE A 150 -24.87 -18.66 12.94
N TRP A 151 -25.46 -19.56 13.72
CA TRP A 151 -25.56 -19.44 15.18
C TRP A 151 -24.76 -20.54 15.87
N PHE A 152 -24.22 -20.23 17.04
CA PHE A 152 -23.57 -21.22 17.88
C PHE A 152 -24.60 -22.09 18.60
N ARG A 153 -24.25 -23.37 18.75
CA ARG A 153 -24.91 -24.29 19.68
C ARG A 153 -23.90 -24.72 20.74
N PRO A 154 -23.61 -23.87 21.74
CA PRO A 154 -22.52 -24.08 22.68
C PRO A 154 -22.77 -25.33 23.52
N ARG A 155 -21.69 -26.02 23.90
CA ARG A 155 -21.74 -27.11 24.88
C ARG A 155 -21.57 -26.50 26.27
N VAL A 156 -22.42 -26.92 27.22
CA VAL A 156 -22.37 -26.48 28.62
C VAL A 156 -21.74 -27.56 29.50
N LEU A 157 -21.35 -27.19 30.72
CA LEU A 157 -20.68 -28.08 31.68
C LEU A 157 -19.37 -28.69 31.15
N VAL A 158 -18.66 -27.96 30.28
CA VAL A 158 -17.30 -28.28 29.83
C VAL A 158 -16.33 -27.40 30.61
N ASP A 159 -15.26 -27.98 31.14
CA ASP A 159 -14.18 -27.21 31.74
C ASP A 159 -13.45 -26.41 30.65
N VAL A 160 -13.49 -25.09 30.78
CA VAL A 160 -12.89 -24.12 29.86
C VAL A 160 -11.96 -23.16 30.61
N ALA A 161 -11.43 -23.59 31.77
CA ALA A 161 -10.46 -22.80 32.52
C ALA A 161 -9.21 -22.47 31.69
N GLU A 162 -8.81 -23.39 30.81
CA GLU A 162 -7.70 -23.23 29.87
C GLU A 162 -8.18 -23.43 28.44
N VAL A 163 -7.84 -22.50 27.55
CA VAL A 163 -8.19 -22.54 26.12
C VAL A 163 -6.94 -22.23 25.30
N ASP A 164 -6.61 -23.12 24.36
CA ASP A 164 -5.52 -22.92 23.38
C ASP A 164 -6.11 -22.52 22.03
N LEU A 165 -5.74 -21.33 21.54
CA LEU A 165 -6.11 -20.82 20.21
C LEU A 165 -5.07 -21.16 19.13
N SER A 166 -3.92 -21.72 19.53
CA SER A 166 -2.84 -22.02 18.61
C SER A 166 -3.23 -23.12 17.62
N THR A 167 -2.68 -23.03 16.40
CA THR A 167 -2.93 -24.01 15.35
C THR A 167 -1.74 -24.06 14.38
N THR A 168 -1.88 -24.86 13.33
CA THR A 168 -0.90 -24.98 12.25
C THR A 168 -1.58 -24.66 10.92
N MET A 169 -1.04 -23.69 10.18
CA MET A 169 -1.50 -23.31 8.85
C MET A 169 -0.39 -23.52 7.83
N LEU A 170 -0.65 -24.31 6.78
CA LEU A 170 0.33 -24.66 5.74
C LEU A 170 1.68 -25.19 6.29
N GLY A 171 1.64 -25.92 7.41
CA GLY A 171 2.83 -26.48 8.07
C GLY A 171 3.52 -25.54 9.05
N ALA A 172 3.13 -24.26 9.12
CA ALA A 172 3.66 -23.28 10.07
C ALA A 172 2.80 -23.19 11.32
N LYS A 173 3.44 -23.17 12.50
CA LYS A 173 2.74 -22.97 13.77
C LYS A 173 2.39 -21.48 13.95
N CYS A 174 1.19 -21.22 14.46
CA CYS A 174 0.68 -19.87 14.72
C CYS A 174 -0.07 -19.83 16.06
N SER A 175 -0.04 -18.68 16.71
CA SER A 175 -0.64 -18.50 18.04
C SER A 175 -2.16 -18.33 18.00
N VAL A 176 -2.72 -18.07 16.82
CA VAL A 176 -4.15 -17.79 16.60
C VAL A 176 -4.62 -18.32 15.24
N PRO A 177 -5.91 -18.62 15.05
CA PRO A 177 -6.45 -19.23 13.84
C PRO A 177 -6.82 -18.20 12.76
N PHE A 178 -6.05 -17.12 12.63
CA PHE A 178 -6.19 -16.12 11.58
C PHE A 178 -4.81 -15.60 11.15
N TYR A 179 -4.77 -14.89 10.02
CA TYR A 179 -3.55 -14.32 9.45
C TYR A 179 -3.83 -12.91 8.91
N VAL A 180 -2.77 -12.13 8.71
CA VAL A 180 -2.85 -10.84 8.03
C VAL A 180 -2.74 -11.10 6.53
N THR A 181 -3.82 -10.84 5.79
CA THR A 181 -3.87 -11.07 4.34
C THR A 181 -3.07 -10.03 3.55
N ALA A 182 -2.78 -10.34 2.29
CA ALA A 182 -2.04 -9.46 1.38
C ALA A 182 -2.89 -8.25 0.98
N THR A 183 -2.46 -7.06 1.38
CA THR A 183 -3.05 -5.77 0.99
C THR A 183 -1.97 -4.84 0.47
N ALA A 184 -2.10 -4.39 -0.78
CA ALA A 184 -1.20 -3.45 -1.40
C ALA A 184 -1.33 -2.03 -0.81
N LEU A 185 -0.34 -1.18 -1.14
CA LEU A 185 -0.34 0.26 -0.84
C LEU A 185 -0.45 0.60 0.65
N GLY A 186 0.22 -0.14 1.53
CA GLY A 186 0.25 0.13 2.98
C GLY A 186 0.71 1.55 3.35
N LYS A 187 1.58 2.16 2.53
CA LYS A 187 2.08 3.53 2.72
C LYS A 187 1.01 4.62 2.61
N LEU A 188 -0.15 4.31 2.03
CA LEU A 188 -1.30 5.23 2.05
C LEU A 188 -1.89 5.43 3.45
N GLY A 189 -1.81 4.40 4.32
CA GLY A 189 -2.32 4.44 5.69
C GLY A 189 -1.27 4.73 6.75
N HIS A 190 -0.02 4.34 6.51
CA HIS A 190 1.08 4.55 7.45
C HIS A 190 2.42 4.71 6.71
N PRO A 191 3.27 5.71 7.02
CA PRO A 191 4.51 5.96 6.26
C PRO A 191 5.46 4.76 6.13
N GLU A 192 5.51 3.89 7.13
CA GLU A 192 6.33 2.66 7.10
C GLU A 192 5.68 1.48 6.33
N GLY A 193 4.45 1.63 5.82
CA GLY A 193 3.79 0.64 4.97
C GLY A 193 3.65 -0.75 5.57
N GLU A 194 3.84 -1.78 4.74
CA GLU A 194 3.66 -3.18 5.09
C GLU A 194 4.65 -3.69 6.17
N VAL A 195 5.78 -3.00 6.36
CA VAL A 195 6.81 -3.36 7.36
C VAL A 195 6.25 -3.34 8.79
N VAL A 196 5.30 -2.45 9.12
CA VAL A 196 4.71 -2.43 10.47
C VAL A 196 3.91 -3.69 10.75
N LEU A 197 3.26 -4.24 9.72
CA LEU A 197 2.51 -5.49 9.81
C LEU A 197 3.47 -6.66 10.01
N THR A 198 4.65 -6.65 9.38
CA THR A 198 5.69 -7.67 9.60
C THR A 198 6.14 -7.71 11.04
N ARG A 199 6.45 -6.55 11.63
CA ARG A 199 6.89 -6.48 13.03
C ARG A 199 5.78 -6.92 13.99
N ALA A 200 4.54 -6.48 13.77
CA ALA A 200 3.38 -6.86 14.59
C ALA A 200 3.08 -8.36 14.50
N ALA A 201 3.16 -8.93 13.30
CA ALA A 201 2.94 -10.36 13.04
C ALA A 201 3.93 -11.22 13.84
N HIS A 202 5.21 -10.85 13.88
CA HIS A 202 6.21 -11.51 14.73
C HIS A 202 5.85 -11.44 16.22
N THR A 203 5.56 -10.23 16.73
CA THR A 203 5.26 -10.00 18.15
C THR A 203 4.08 -10.84 18.65
N HIS A 204 3.07 -11.07 17.81
CA HIS A 204 1.85 -11.76 18.18
C HIS A 204 1.74 -13.21 17.65
N GLY A 205 2.78 -13.74 17.00
CA GLY A 205 2.77 -15.11 16.46
C GLY A 205 1.71 -15.32 15.37
N VAL A 206 1.45 -14.28 14.57
CA VAL A 206 0.49 -14.29 13.45
C VAL A 206 1.26 -14.36 12.14
N ILE A 207 0.74 -15.07 11.15
CA ILE A 207 1.35 -15.11 9.82
C ILE A 207 0.92 -13.86 9.04
N GLN A 208 1.86 -13.21 8.35
CA GLN A 208 1.56 -12.16 7.36
C GLN A 208 1.74 -12.73 5.95
N MET A 209 0.80 -12.46 5.06
CA MET A 209 0.93 -12.68 3.63
C MET A 209 1.39 -11.38 2.95
N LEU A 210 2.56 -11.40 2.31
CA LEU A 210 3.16 -10.27 1.62
C LEU A 210 2.56 -10.13 0.21
N PRO A 211 2.05 -8.96 -0.19
CA PRO A 211 1.52 -8.74 -1.53
C PRO A 211 2.66 -8.58 -2.56
N THR A 212 2.45 -9.07 -3.79
CA THR A 212 3.37 -8.79 -4.92
C THR A 212 3.46 -7.28 -5.21
N LEU A 213 2.35 -6.56 -5.00
CA LEU A 213 2.22 -5.13 -5.25
C LEU A 213 2.23 -4.33 -3.95
N ALA A 214 3.15 -4.67 -3.03
CA ALA A 214 3.38 -3.89 -1.81
C ALA A 214 3.87 -2.47 -2.13
N SER A 215 3.70 -1.54 -1.19
CA SER A 215 4.36 -0.21 -1.22
C SER A 215 5.78 -0.21 -0.63
N CYS A 216 6.12 -1.24 0.14
CA CYS A 216 7.48 -1.60 0.53
C CYS A 216 8.08 -2.60 -0.45
N SER A 217 9.40 -2.61 -0.61
CA SER A 217 10.07 -3.68 -1.35
C SER A 217 9.98 -5.00 -0.58
N LEU A 218 10.14 -6.14 -1.27
CA LEU A 218 10.21 -7.45 -0.61
C LEU A 218 11.38 -7.50 0.38
N ASP A 219 12.53 -6.95 0.00
CA ASP A 219 13.72 -6.92 0.86
C ASP A 219 13.47 -6.12 2.14
N GLU A 220 12.82 -4.95 2.06
CA GLU A 220 12.43 -4.15 3.24
C GLU A 220 11.54 -4.95 4.21
N MET A 221 10.58 -5.71 3.68
CA MET A 221 9.69 -6.55 4.48
C MET A 221 10.41 -7.77 5.07
N MET A 222 11.32 -8.40 4.32
CA MET A 222 12.10 -9.54 4.80
C MET A 222 13.14 -9.12 5.85
N ASP A 223 13.78 -7.96 5.69
CA ASP A 223 14.72 -7.40 6.68
C ASP A 223 14.03 -7.01 7.99
N ALA A 224 12.75 -6.67 7.93
CA ALA A 224 11.94 -6.39 9.10
C ALA A 224 11.48 -7.64 9.85
N ALA A 225 11.55 -8.82 9.21
CA ALA A 225 11.20 -10.08 9.84
C ALA A 225 12.17 -10.42 10.98
N ARG A 226 11.68 -11.15 11.98
CA ARG A 226 12.47 -11.51 13.16
C ARG A 226 12.33 -12.97 13.53
N GLY A 227 13.40 -13.55 14.07
CA GLY A 227 13.41 -14.92 14.59
C GLY A 227 13.04 -15.95 13.52
N ASP A 228 12.17 -16.88 13.88
CA ASP A 228 11.62 -17.95 13.03
C ASP A 228 10.26 -17.57 12.42
N GLN A 229 9.95 -16.27 12.31
CA GLN A 229 8.71 -15.79 11.73
C GLN A 229 8.49 -16.36 10.32
N VAL A 230 7.32 -16.99 10.14
CA VAL A 230 6.87 -17.44 8.82
C VAL A 230 6.05 -16.35 8.16
N GLN A 231 6.36 -16.06 6.91
CA GLN A 231 5.60 -15.17 6.03
C GLN A 231 5.13 -15.96 4.80
N TRP A 232 3.97 -15.61 4.28
CA TRP A 232 3.47 -16.13 3.00
C TRP A 232 3.67 -15.08 1.90
N LEU A 233 3.77 -15.51 0.65
CA LEU A 233 3.83 -14.63 -0.49
C LEU A 233 2.56 -14.77 -1.34
N GLN A 234 1.83 -13.69 -1.50
CA GLN A 234 0.81 -13.57 -2.54
C GLN A 234 1.51 -13.23 -3.85
N LEU A 235 1.45 -14.15 -4.82
CA LEU A 235 2.10 -13.98 -6.12
C LEU A 235 1.10 -13.58 -7.21
N TYR A 236 1.39 -12.49 -7.92
CA TYR A 236 0.79 -12.20 -9.23
C TYR A 236 1.72 -12.67 -10.35
N VAL A 237 1.22 -13.56 -11.20
CA VAL A 237 1.98 -14.04 -12.36
C VAL A 237 2.01 -12.96 -13.43
N ASN A 238 3.20 -12.44 -13.70
CA ASN A 238 3.40 -11.45 -14.74
C ASN A 238 3.26 -12.10 -16.14
N ARG A 239 2.85 -11.31 -17.15
CA ARG A 239 2.82 -11.74 -18.55
C ARG A 239 4.21 -12.22 -18.99
N ASP A 240 5.26 -11.48 -18.62
CA ASP A 240 6.63 -11.96 -18.73
C ASP A 240 6.95 -12.91 -17.56
N ARG A 241 7.05 -14.20 -17.87
CA ARG A 241 7.34 -15.25 -16.89
C ARG A 241 8.76 -15.16 -16.33
N ALA A 242 9.69 -14.48 -17.00
CA ALA A 242 11.03 -14.26 -16.46
C ALA A 242 11.01 -13.32 -15.24
N VAL A 243 10.06 -12.37 -15.18
CA VAL A 243 9.83 -11.55 -13.97
C VAL A 243 9.35 -12.44 -12.83
N THR A 244 8.35 -13.30 -13.08
CA THR A 244 7.79 -14.18 -12.02
C THR A 244 8.82 -15.18 -11.49
N ARG A 245 9.73 -15.69 -12.33
CA ARG A 245 10.79 -16.64 -11.92
C ARG A 245 11.89 -16.02 -11.05
N ARG A 246 12.02 -14.69 -11.04
CA ARG A 246 13.05 -13.98 -10.26
C ARG A 246 12.63 -13.71 -8.82
N ILE A 247 11.33 -13.77 -8.56
CA ILE A 247 10.70 -13.69 -7.23
C ILE A 247 10.77 -15.07 -6.60
#